data_AF-A0A645IQK3-F1
#
_entry.id   AF-A0A645IQK3-F1
#
_cell.length_a   1.000
_cell.length_b   1.000
_cell.length_c   1.000
_cell.angle_alpha   90.00
_cell.angle_beta   90.00
_cell.angle_gamma   90.00
#
_symmetry.space_group_name_H-M   'P 1'
#
loop_
_entity.id
_entity.type
_entity.pdbx_description
1 polymer ?
#
loop_
_entity_poly.entity_id
_entity_poly.type
_entity_poly.pdbx_seq_one_letter_code
_entity_poly.pdbx_strand_id
1 'polypeptide(L)' 'MKYCEAPQQDGFLSAGALSGRDDMQVTVQGSEERLLLVAQYDNLGKGASGAAVECMNLRLGLPATTGLKL' A
#
# COMPACT_ATOMS: atom_id res chain seq x y z
N MET A 1 3.72 -3.72 -3.25
CA MET A 1 3.38 -2.37 -3.77
C MET A 1 2.88 -2.52 -5.19
N LYS A 2 1.74 -1.92 -5.52
CA LYS A 2 1.16 -1.95 -6.86
C LYS A 2 0.85 -0.53 -7.34
N TYR A 3 1.25 -0.18 -8.56
CA TYR A 3 0.79 1.04 -9.19
C TYR A 3 -0.67 0.89 -9.62
N CYS A 4 -1.47 1.91 -9.38
CA CYS A 4 -2.87 1.97 -9.80
C CYS A 4 -3.13 3.32 -10.47
N GLU A 5 -3.63 3.28 -11.71
CA GLU A 5 -3.94 4.49 -12.48
C GLU A 5 -5.14 5.24 -11.87
N ALA A 6 -6.19 4.50 -11.50
CA ALA A 6 -7.37 5.02 -10.81
C ALA A 6 -7.79 4.09 -9.66
N PRO A 7 -7.37 4.35 -8.41
CA PRO A 7 -7.64 3.45 -7.28
C PRO A 7 -9.11 3.41 -6.84
N GLN A 8 -9.98 4.33 -7.31
CA GLN A 8 -11.42 4.32 -7.03
C GLN A 8 -12.26 4.95 -8.17
N GLN A 9 -13.54 4.61 -8.20
CA GLN A 9 -14.56 5.24 -9.06
C GLN A 9 -15.06 6.56 -8.45
N ASP A 10 -15.41 7.52 -9.31
CA ASP A 10 -16.08 8.79 -8.97
C ASP A 10 -15.28 9.81 -8.13
N GLY A 11 -13.94 9.74 -8.16
CA GLY A 11 -13.07 10.77 -7.58
C GLY A 11 -12.95 10.74 -6.05
N PHE A 12 -13.45 9.70 -5.38
CA PHE A 12 -13.33 9.52 -3.93
C PHE A 12 -12.25 8.51 -3.55
N LEU A 13 -11.25 8.95 -2.78
CA LEU A 13 -10.19 8.09 -2.22
C LEU A 13 -10.53 7.69 -0.78
N SER A 14 -11.03 6.47 -0.56
CA SER A 14 -11.35 5.99 0.80
C SER A 14 -10.10 5.62 1.59
N ALA A 15 -9.87 6.25 2.75
CA ALA A 15 -8.73 5.91 3.61
C ALA A 15 -8.74 4.43 4.07
N GLY A 16 -9.94 3.83 4.18
CA GLY A 16 -10.11 2.44 4.65
C GLY A 16 -10.10 1.38 3.54
N ALA A 17 -9.84 1.74 2.28
CA ALA A 17 -9.94 0.81 1.16
C ALA A 17 -9.02 -0.41 1.27
N LEU A 18 -7.92 -0.30 2.02
CA LEU A 18 -6.96 -1.40 2.25
C LEU A 18 -6.91 -1.86 3.71
N SER A 19 -7.96 -1.60 4.50
CA SER A 19 -8.04 -2.04 5.90
C SER A 19 -7.81 -3.54 6.05
N GLY A 20 -6.92 -3.93 6.96
CA GLY A 20 -6.51 -5.29 7.24
C GLY A 20 -5.52 -5.92 6.24
N ARG A 21 -4.99 -5.13 5.28
CA ARG A 21 -4.00 -5.59 4.30
C ARG A 21 -2.58 -5.12 4.65
N ASP A 22 -1.62 -5.89 4.18
CA ASP A 22 -0.18 -5.67 4.32
C ASP A 22 0.47 -5.22 3.01
N ASP A 23 -0.35 -4.89 2.01
CA ASP A 23 0.09 -4.29 0.76
C ASP A 23 -0.17 -2.76 0.73
N MET A 24 0.26 -2.14 -0.36
CA MET A 24 0.13 -0.70 -0.59
C MET A 24 -0.13 -0.48 -2.07
N GLN A 25 -1.00 0.48 -2.35
CA GLN A 25 -1.22 1.01 -3.69
C GLN A 25 -0.63 2.42 -3.81
N VAL A 26 -0.06 2.72 -4.96
CA VAL A 26 0.46 4.05 -5.28
C VAL A 26 -0.17 4.53 -6.59
N THR A 27 -0.63 5.78 -6.59
CA THR A 27 -1.18 6.44 -7.78
C THR A 27 -0.53 7.81 -7.95
N VAL A 28 -0.46 8.27 -9.20
CA VAL A 28 -0.02 9.61 -9.56
C VAL A 28 -1.23 10.32 -10.13
N GLN A 29 -1.61 11.42 -9.50
CA GLN A 29 -2.71 12.30 -9.91
C GLN A 29 -2.16 13.72 -10.08
N GLY A 30 -2.97 14.64 -10.61
CA GLY A 30 -2.59 16.04 -10.72
C GLY A 30 -3.05 16.69 -12.02
N SER A 31 -2.51 17.87 -12.26
CA SER A 31 -2.67 18.64 -13.50
C SER A 31 -1.29 18.89 -14.14
N GLU A 32 -1.26 19.61 -15.25
CA GLU A 32 -0.02 20.05 -15.90
C GLU A 32 0.87 20.91 -14.98
N GLU A 33 0.27 21.57 -13.97
CA GLU A 33 0.96 22.49 -13.06
C GLU A 33 1.43 21.82 -11.76
N ARG A 34 0.78 20.72 -11.36
CA ARG A 34 1.04 20.09 -10.06
C ARG A 34 0.83 18.59 -10.10
N LEU A 35 1.86 17.88 -9.66
CA LEU A 35 1.82 16.45 -9.41
C LEU A 35 1.40 16.15 -7.96
N LEU A 36 0.57 15.12 -7.79
CA LEU A 36 0.15 14.55 -6.53
C LEU A 36 0.47 13.05 -6.52
N LEU A 37 1.45 12.67 -5.71
CA LEU A 37 1.76 11.26 -5.45
C LEU A 37 0.96 10.81 -4.23
N VAL A 38 0.13 9.78 -4.38
CA VAL A 38 -0.70 9.25 -3.30
C VAL A 38 -0.32 7.80 -3.02
N ALA A 39 -0.06 7.50 -1.75
CA ALA A 39 0.07 6.14 -1.25
C ALA A 39 -1.13 5.82 -0.35
N GLN A 40 -1.77 4.68 -0.59
CA GLN A 40 -2.85 4.16 0.23
C GLN A 40 -2.44 2.81 0.80
N TYR A 41 -2.63 2.63 2.11
CA TYR A 41 -2.26 1.45 2.87
C TYR A 41 -2.90 1.48 4.27
N ASP A 42 -3.04 0.31 4.91
CA ASP A 42 -3.39 0.22 6.33
C ASP A 42 -2.19 0.61 7.20
N ASN A 43 -2.39 1.55 8.14
CA ASN A 43 -1.34 2.05 9.01
C ASN A 43 -0.87 1.05 10.08
N LEU A 44 -1.70 0.07 10.47
CA LEU A 44 -1.36 -1.02 11.39
C LEU A 44 -0.86 -2.27 10.63
N GLY A 45 -1.34 -2.49 9.41
CA GLY A 45 -0.83 -3.49 8.47
C GLY A 45 0.51 -3.06 7.86
N LYS A 46 0.53 -2.67 6.59
CA LYS A 46 1.75 -2.23 5.88
C LYS A 46 2.46 -1.04 6.55
N GLY A 47 1.75 -0.17 7.26
CA GLY A 47 2.35 0.96 7.98
C GLY A 47 3.10 0.59 9.25
N ALA A 48 2.93 -0.63 9.77
CA ALA A 48 3.57 -1.08 11.00
C ALA A 48 3.90 -2.58 10.98
N SER A 49 2.99 -3.42 11.48
CA SER A 49 3.28 -4.83 11.78
C SER A 49 3.54 -5.66 10.53
N GLY A 50 2.80 -5.42 9.44
CA GLY A 50 3.02 -6.07 8.15
C GLY A 50 4.39 -5.76 7.56
N ALA A 51 4.84 -4.50 7.62
CA ALA A 51 6.20 -4.13 7.19
C ALA A 51 7.29 -4.75 8.09
N ALA A 52 7.05 -4.83 9.40
CA ALA A 52 7.98 -5.47 10.32
C ALA A 52 8.13 -6.98 10.02
N VAL A 53 7.03 -7.67 9.77
CA VAL A 53 7.02 -9.10 9.38
C VAL A 53 7.67 -9.28 8.01
N GLU A 54 7.41 -8.42 7.02
CA GLU A 54 8.07 -8.45 5.71
C GLU A 54 9.60 -8.33 5.86
N CYS A 55 10.08 -7.38 6.67
CA CYS A 55 11.50 -7.23 6.98
C CYS A 55 12.08 -8.46 7.69
N MET A 56 11.34 -9.04 8.63
CA MET A 56 11.74 -10.25 9.34
C MET A 56 11.84 -11.45 8.38
N ASN A 57 10.86 -11.64 7.48
CA ASN A 57 10.87 -12.68 6.47
C ASN A 57 12.13 -12.58 5.61
N LEU A 58 12.44 -11.38 5.10
CA LEU A 58 13.65 -11.12 4.33
C LEU A 58 14.91 -11.45 5.14
N ARG A 59 14.96 -11.06 6.42
CA ARG A 59 16.11 -11.33 7.28
C ARG A 59 16.31 -12.83 7.56
N LEU A 60 15.23 -13.60 7.61
CA LEU A 60 15.24 -15.04 7.83
C LEU A 60 15.43 -15.85 6.52
N GLY A 61 15.54 -15.19 5.36
CA GLY A 61 15.65 -15.86 4.07
C GLY A 61 14.35 -16.50 3.58
N LEU A 62 13.20 -16.07 4.11
CA LEU A 62 11.88 -16.51 3.69
C LEU A 62 11.35 -15.63 2.55
N PRO A 63 10.35 -16.09 1.77
CA PRO A 63 9.60 -15.21 0.88
C PRO A 63 9.05 -14.01 1.66
N ALA A 64 9.26 -12.80 1.14
CA ALA A 64 8.88 -11.54 1.81
C ALA A 64 7.41 -11.51 2.27
N THR A 65 6.54 -12.18 1.53
CA THR A 65 5.08 -12.20 1.73
C THR A 65 4.60 -13.32 2.65
N THR A 66 5.50 -14.09 3.25
CA THR A 66 5.14 -15.20 4.15
C THR A 66 4.32 -14.69 5.33
N GLY A 67 3.09 -15.18 5.48
CA GLY A 67 2.19 -14.78 6.57
C GLY A 67 1.54 -13.39 6.44
N LEU A 68 1.74 -12.70 5.31
CA LEU A 68 1.12 -11.38 5.05
C LEU A 68 -0.19 -11.52 4.27
N LYS A 69 -1.14 -10.63 4.54
CA LYS A 69 -2.42 -10.52 3.81
C LYS A 69 -2.26 -9.49 2.71
N LEU A 70 -2.06 -9.94 1.47
CA LEU A 70 -1.86 -9.04 0.33
C LEU A 70 -3.15 -8.45 -0.16
#